data_AF-A0AAV0CIN8-F1
#
_entry.id   AF-A0AAV0CIN8-F1
#
_cell.length_a   1.000
_cell.length_b   1.000
_cell.length_c   1.000
_cell.angle_alpha   90.00
_cell.angle_beta   90.00
_cell.angle_gamma   90.00
#
_symmetry.space_group_name_H-M   'P 1'
#
loop_
_entity.id
_entity.type
_entity.pdbx_description
1 polymer ?
#
loop_
_entity_poly.entity_id
_entity_poly.type
_entity_poly.pdbx_seq_one_letter_code
_entity_poly.pdbx_strand_id
1 'polypeptide(L)'
;MVPDLTYEPAIYCNCGLKSPLYVARENGWKFYGCQRWKEGGCGFLTWEKEGGNNNESSESDFQEVKNFLVQLRDEIQSLGRELAESAERRKYNSLAIIVVMIVVVATTVMKIVLESSK
;
A
#
# COMPACT_ATOMS: atom_id res chain seq x y z
N MET A 1 -10.92 48.62 -24.45
CA MET A 1 -10.51 47.22 -24.23
C MET A 1 -9.29 47.26 -23.33
N VAL A 2 -9.41 46.80 -22.09
CA VAL A 2 -8.28 46.68 -21.17
C VAL A 2 -7.61 45.33 -21.47
N PRO A 3 -6.33 45.29 -21.84
CA PRO A 3 -5.65 44.02 -22.03
C PRO A 3 -5.64 43.27 -20.70
N ASP A 4 -5.96 41.98 -20.76
CA ASP A 4 -5.87 41.10 -19.61
C ASP A 4 -4.37 40.88 -19.29
N LEU A 5 -3.86 41.60 -18.27
CA LEU A 5 -2.50 41.44 -17.75
C LEU A 5 -2.47 40.32 -16.70
N THR A 6 -2.98 39.14 -17.06
CA THR A 6 -2.83 37.94 -16.23
C THR A 6 -1.36 37.54 -16.21
N TYR A 7 -0.67 37.89 -15.13
CA TYR A 7 0.71 37.50 -14.90
C TYR A 7 0.77 36.00 -14.61
N GLU A 8 1.39 35.24 -15.51
CA GLU A 8 1.73 33.85 -15.25
C GLU A 8 3.04 33.78 -14.43
N PRO A 9 3.03 33.14 -13.25
CA PRO A 9 4.21 33.08 -12.39
C PRO A 9 5.37 32.34 -13.08
N ALA A 10 6.56 32.93 -13.02
CA ALA A 10 7.75 32.30 -13.58
C ALA A 10 8.16 31.05 -12.79
N ILE A 11 8.29 29.91 -13.47
CA ILE A 11 8.82 28.66 -12.91
C ILE A 11 10.33 28.64 -13.07
N TYR A 12 11.05 28.21 -12.03
CA TYR A 12 12.51 28.10 -12.00
C TYR A 12 12.93 26.65 -11.77
N CYS A 13 14.02 26.24 -12.42
CA CYS A 13 14.61 24.92 -12.19
C CYS A 13 15.54 24.93 -10.96
N ASN A 14 16.05 23.75 -10.56
CA ASN A 14 16.96 23.61 -9.42
C ASN A 14 18.31 24.34 -9.60
N CYS A 15 18.66 24.77 -10.81
CA CYS A 15 19.82 25.62 -11.06
C CYS A 15 19.57 27.11 -10.74
N GLY A 16 18.36 27.50 -10.36
CA GLY A 16 17.96 28.90 -10.17
C GLY A 16 17.69 29.66 -11.47
N LEU A 17 17.68 28.98 -12.62
CA LEU A 17 17.38 29.57 -13.92
C LEU A 17 15.90 29.42 -14.27
N LYS A 18 15.33 30.42 -14.94
CA LYS A 18 13.94 30.37 -15.43
C LYS A 18 13.75 29.15 -16.34
N SER A 19 12.76 28.33 -16.04
CA SER A 19 12.44 27.13 -16.80
C SER A 19 11.63 27.53 -18.04
N PRO A 20 12.11 27.29 -19.27
CA PRO A 20 11.31 27.49 -20.48
C PRO A 20 10.20 26.43 -20.58
N LEU A 21 9.13 26.81 -21.27
CA LEU A 21 8.04 25.92 -21.65
C LEU A 21 8.41 25.17 -22.94
N TYR A 22 8.32 23.85 -22.88
CA TYR A 22 8.53 22.93 -23.99
C TYR A 22 7.22 22.24 -24.36
N VAL A 23 7.13 21.78 -25.60
CA VAL A 23 6.00 20.99 -26.12
C VAL A 23 6.54 19.63 -26.55
N ALA A 24 6.01 18.56 -25.96
CA ALA A 24 6.34 17.20 -26.32
C ALA A 24 5.83 16.87 -27.73
N ARG A 25 6.69 16.26 -28.55
CA ARG A 25 6.39 15.99 -29.97
C ARG A 25 5.32 14.94 -30.17
N GLU A 26 5.20 13.99 -29.25
CA GLU A 26 4.35 12.81 -29.41
C GLU A 26 2.88 13.08 -29.11
N ASN A 27 2.61 13.83 -28.05
CA ASN A 27 1.27 14.06 -27.51
C ASN A 27 0.89 15.55 -27.43
N GLY A 28 1.80 16.46 -27.80
CA GLY A 28 1.57 17.90 -27.70
C GLY A 28 1.55 18.43 -26.26
N TRP A 29 1.88 17.60 -25.26
CA TRP A 29 1.84 18.01 -23.87
C TRP A 29 2.92 19.03 -23.56
N LYS A 30 2.56 20.01 -22.76
CA LYS A 30 3.46 21.11 -22.41
C LYS A 30 4.12 20.85 -21.07
N PHE A 31 5.40 21.17 -20.96
CA PHE A 31 6.16 20.97 -19.72
C PHE A 31 7.26 22.01 -19.57
N TYR A 32 7.59 22.33 -18.33
CA TYR A 32 8.71 23.16 -17.95
C TYR A 32 9.93 22.28 -17.66
N GLY A 33 11.06 22.58 -18.30
CA GLY A 33 12.31 21.82 -18.12
C GLY A 33 13.55 22.68 -17.95
N CYS A 34 14.61 22.13 -17.37
CA CYS A 34 15.89 22.83 -17.22
C CYS A 34 16.48 23.25 -18.58
N GLN A 35 16.90 24.51 -18.72
CA GLN A 35 17.53 25.02 -19.96
C GLN A 35 18.77 24.22 -20.39
N ARG A 36 19.51 23.69 -19.41
CA ARG A 36 20.76 22.95 -19.63
C ARG A 36 20.55 21.44 -19.80
N TRP A 37 19.34 20.99 -20.11
CA TRP A 37 19.02 19.55 -20.22
C TRP A 37 19.94 18.81 -21.22
N LYS A 38 20.39 19.47 -22.30
CA LYS A 38 21.33 18.90 -23.29
C LYS A 38 22.74 18.66 -22.76
N GLU A 39 23.15 19.40 -21.74
CA GLU A 39 24.48 19.31 -21.12
C GLU A 39 24.45 18.46 -19.83
N GLY A 40 23.34 17.77 -19.56
CA GLY A 40 23.16 17.00 -18.32
C GLY A 40 22.70 17.84 -17.13
N GLY A 41 21.87 18.89 -17.37
CA GLY A 41 21.34 19.80 -16.36
C GLY A 41 20.64 19.14 -15.15
N CYS A 42 20.03 19.93 -14.27
CA CYS A 42 19.59 19.45 -12.94
C CYS A 42 18.42 18.43 -12.90
N GLY A 43 18.00 17.88 -14.04
CA GLY A 43 16.89 16.92 -14.12
C GLY A 43 15.51 17.49 -13.79
N PHE A 44 15.38 18.81 -13.58
CA PHE A 44 14.09 19.45 -13.32
C PHE A 44 13.16 19.33 -14.53
N LEU A 45 11.97 18.77 -14.27
CA LEU A 45 10.87 18.65 -15.22
C LEU A 45 9.54 18.72 -14.46
N THR A 46 8.62 19.55 -14.91
CA THR A 46 7.24 19.58 -14.40
C THR A 46 6.27 19.84 -15.55
N TRP A 47 5.14 19.15 -15.58
CA TRP A 47 4.15 19.33 -16.65
C TRP A 47 3.37 20.63 -16.45
N GLU A 48 3.08 21.34 -17.55
CA GLU A 48 2.18 22.49 -17.51
C GLU A 48 0.79 21.97 -17.16
N LYS A 49 0.30 22.39 -16.00
CA LYS A 49 -1.08 22.13 -15.59
C LYS A 49 -1.96 23.02 -16.47
N GLU A 50 -2.76 22.42 -17.34
CA GLU A 50 -3.81 23.17 -18.06
C GLU A 50 -4.66 23.90 -17.01
N GLY A 51 -4.88 25.20 -17.24
CA GLY A 51 -5.33 26.16 -16.24
C GLY A 51 -6.58 25.71 -15.46
N GLY A 52 -6.48 25.79 -14.13
CA GLY A 52 -7.62 25.70 -13.21
C GLY A 52 -7.44 24.68 -12.08
N ASN A 53 -7.06 25.15 -10.90
CA ASN A 53 -7.41 24.53 -9.61
C ASN A 53 -6.91 23.10 -9.26
N ASN A 54 -5.70 22.72 -9.65
CA ASN A 54 -5.13 21.40 -9.28
C ASN A 54 -4.55 21.30 -7.86
N ASN A 55 -5.07 22.07 -6.89
CA ASN A 55 -4.81 21.81 -5.47
C ASN A 55 -5.88 20.88 -4.86
N GLU A 56 -7.06 20.77 -5.47
CA GLU A 56 -8.14 19.93 -4.94
C GLU A 56 -8.07 18.48 -5.45
N SER A 57 -7.66 18.25 -6.71
CA SER A 57 -7.57 16.88 -7.28
C SER A 57 -6.47 16.06 -6.62
N SER A 58 -5.30 16.64 -6.34
CA SER A 58 -4.21 15.92 -5.68
C SER A 58 -4.51 15.59 -4.22
N GLU A 59 -5.34 16.39 -3.55
CA GLU A 59 -5.74 16.10 -2.17
C GLU A 59 -6.79 14.99 -2.11
N SER A 60 -7.75 14.97 -3.04
CA SER A 60 -8.71 13.87 -3.19
C SER A 60 -8.02 12.53 -3.47
N ASP A 61 -7.10 12.50 -4.45
CA ASP A 61 -6.37 11.28 -4.81
C ASP A 61 -5.49 10.79 -3.64
N PHE A 62 -4.85 11.73 -2.94
CA PHE A 62 -4.05 11.41 -1.77
C PHE A 62 -4.91 10.92 -0.60
N GLN A 63 -6.13 11.45 -0.45
CA GLN A 63 -7.07 11.01 0.57
C GLN A 63 -7.61 9.61 0.27
N GLU A 64 -7.84 9.28 -1.00
CA GLU A 64 -8.23 7.93 -1.42
C GLU A 64 -7.12 6.92 -1.11
N VAL A 65 -5.86 7.24 -1.44
CA VAL A 65 -4.71 6.39 -1.10
C VAL A 65 -4.56 6.20 0.41
N LYS A 66 -4.76 7.25 1.21
CA LYS A 66 -4.76 7.15 2.67
C LYS A 66 -5.84 6.18 3.17
N ASN A 67 -7.06 6.28 2.63
CA ASN A 67 -8.16 5.40 3.01
C ASN A 67 -7.83 3.94 2.70
N PHE A 68 -7.24 3.67 1.53
CA PHE A 68 -6.77 2.33 1.17
C PHE A 68 -5.69 1.80 2.12
N LEU A 69 -4.73 2.64 2.53
CA LEU A 69 -3.68 2.23 3.47
C LEU A 69 -4.22 1.92 4.87
N VAL A 70 -5.23 2.66 5.33
CA VAL A 70 -5.91 2.37 6.61
C VAL A 70 -6.65 1.03 6.52
N GLN A 71 -7.40 0.80 5.44
CA GLN A 71 -8.10 -0.45 5.24
C GLN A 71 -7.14 -1.65 5.21
N LEU A 72 -6.04 -1.57 4.46
CA LEU A 72 -5.03 -2.63 4.40
C LEU A 72 -4.39 -2.92 5.77
N ARG A 73 -4.14 -1.87 6.57
CA ARG A 73 -3.63 -2.04 7.93
C ARG A 73 -4.61 -2.84 8.80
N ASP A 74 -5.89 -2.52 8.72
CA ASP A 74 -6.93 -3.17 9.52
C ASP A 74 -7.11 -4.64 9.12
N GLU A 75 -7.04 -4.95 7.82
CA GLU A 75 -7.07 -6.32 7.30
C GLU A 75 -5.86 -7.14 7.76
N ILE A 76 -4.64 -6.57 7.75
CA ILE A 76 -3.45 -7.26 8.27
C ILE A 76 -3.61 -7.55 9.78
N GLN A 77 -4.19 -6.60 10.53
CA GLN A 77 -4.38 -6.76 11.97
C GLN A 77 -5.49 -7.78 12.30
N SER A 78 -6.58 -7.85 11.53
CA SER A 78 -7.61 -8.87 11.70
C SER A 78 -7.05 -10.27 11.40
N LEU A 79 -6.36 -10.43 10.27
CA LEU A 79 -5.72 -11.69 9.90
C LEU A 79 -4.71 -12.15 10.95
N GLY A 80 -3.93 -11.22 11.52
CA GLY A 80 -3.01 -11.52 12.61
C GLY A 80 -3.71 -12.09 13.85
N ARG A 81 -4.88 -11.57 14.22
CA ARG A 81 -5.69 -12.08 15.33
C ARG A 81 -6.27 -13.47 15.02
N GLU A 82 -6.83 -13.66 13.83
CA GLU A 82 -7.37 -14.95 13.39
C GLU A 82 -6.30 -16.04 13.37
N LEU A 83 -5.08 -15.70 12.96
CA LEU A 83 -3.95 -16.62 12.96
C LEU A 83 -3.54 -17.02 14.39
N ALA A 84 -3.54 -16.07 15.31
CA ALA A 84 -3.23 -16.31 16.73
C ALA A 84 -4.28 -17.25 17.36
N GLU A 85 -5.57 -16.97 17.15
CA GLU A 85 -6.66 -17.84 17.62
C GLU A 85 -6.59 -19.24 16.99
N SER A 86 -6.28 -19.32 15.70
CA SER A 86 -6.11 -20.59 15.00
C SER A 86 -4.94 -21.40 15.54
N ALA A 87 -3.85 -20.73 15.93
CA ALA A 87 -2.70 -21.38 16.56
C ALA A 87 -3.04 -21.93 17.95
N GLU A 88 -3.82 -21.21 18.76
CA GLU A 88 -4.30 -21.68 20.05
C GLU A 88 -5.26 -22.87 19.92
N ARG A 89 -6.22 -22.80 18.97
CA ARG A 89 -7.12 -23.92 18.67
C ARG A 89 -6.35 -25.18 18.26
N ARG A 90 -5.27 -25.05 17.48
CA ARG A 90 -4.42 -26.20 17.12
C ARG A 90 -3.77 -26.85 18.34
N LYS A 91 -3.30 -26.07 19.32
CA LYS A 91 -2.73 -26.61 20.57
C LYS A 91 -3.78 -27.37 21.38
N TYR A 92 -4.96 -26.79 21.59
CA TYR A 92 -6.03 -27.44 22.34
C TYR A 92 -6.52 -28.73 21.65
N ASN A 93 -6.72 -28.68 20.33
CA ASN A 93 -7.14 -29.86 19.57
C ASN A 93 -6.08 -30.96 19.61
N SER A 94 -4.80 -30.60 19.52
CA SER A 94 -3.70 -31.58 19.64
C SER A 94 -3.70 -32.27 21.01
N LEU A 95 -3.88 -31.50 22.10
CA LEU A 95 -3.98 -32.06 23.45
C LEU A 95 -5.23 -32.94 23.62
N ALA A 96 -6.39 -32.50 23.11
CA ALA A 96 -7.63 -33.26 23.17
C ALA A 96 -7.49 -34.62 22.44
N ILE A 97 -6.85 -34.65 21.26
CA ILE A 97 -6.57 -35.89 20.53
C ILE A 97 -5.68 -36.84 21.36
N ILE A 98 -4.63 -36.32 22.00
CA ILE A 98 -3.75 -37.12 22.86
C ILE A 98 -4.52 -37.72 24.05
N VAL A 99 -5.36 -36.93 24.72
CA VAL A 99 -6.17 -37.39 25.85
C VAL A 99 -7.15 -38.48 25.42
N VAL A 100 -7.84 -38.30 24.29
CA VAL A 100 -8.75 -39.31 23.74
C VAL A 100 -8.00 -40.61 23.42
N MET A 101 -6.82 -40.52 22.80
CA MET A 101 -5.98 -41.69 22.52
C MET A 101 -5.59 -42.44 23.79
N ILE A 102 -5.20 -41.74 24.86
CA ILE A 102 -4.84 -42.35 26.15
C ILE A 102 -6.05 -43.10 26.74
N VAL A 103 -7.24 -42.49 26.73
CA VAL A 103 -8.47 -43.13 27.25
C VAL A 103 -8.82 -44.38 26.44
N VAL A 104 -8.71 -44.33 25.11
CA VAL A 104 -8.94 -45.49 24.25
C VAL A 104 -7.95 -46.62 24.58
N VAL A 105 -6.66 -46.31 24.73
CA VAL A 105 -5.65 -47.32 25.09
C VAL A 105 -5.90 -47.90 26.49
N ALA A 106 -6.24 -47.06 27.48
CA ALA A 106 -6.52 -47.54 28.84
C ALA A 106 -7.73 -48.49 28.86
N THR A 107 -8.80 -48.16 28.14
CA THR A 107 -10.02 -48.99 28.08
C THR A 107 -9.81 -50.30 27.32
N THR A 108 -8.99 -50.31 26.26
CA THR A 108 -8.64 -51.56 25.55
C THR A 108 -7.75 -52.46 26.40
N VAL A 109 -6.73 -51.91 27.07
CA VAL A 109 -5.86 -52.67 27.99
C VAL A 109 -6.67 -53.25 29.15
N MET A 110 -7.57 -52.47 29.76
CA MET A 110 -8.41 -52.94 30.86
C MET A 110 -9.33 -54.11 30.43
N LYS A 111 -9.89 -54.05 29.21
CA LYS A 111 -10.66 -55.17 28.65
C LYS A 111 -9.81 -56.44 28.50
N ILE A 112 -8.60 -56.32 27.95
CA ILE A 112 -7.69 -57.46 27.74
C ILE A 112 -7.32 -58.12 29.07
N VAL A 113 -7.03 -57.32 30.11
CA VAL A 113 -6.68 -57.83 31.44
C VAL A 113 -7.87 -58.56 32.08
N LEU A 114 -9.10 -58.05 31.93
CA LEU A 114 -10.30 -58.70 32.43
C LEU A 114 -10.61 -60.03 31.71
N GLU A 115 -10.38 -60.11 30.40
CA GLU A 115 -10.51 -61.36 29.64
C GLU A 115 -9.44 -62.39 30.00
N SER A 116 -8.21 -61.94 30.28
CA SER A 116 -7.11 -62.84 30.65
C SER A 116 -7.21 -63.41 32.07
N SER A 117 -8.08 -62.84 32.91
CA SER A 117 -8.27 -63.25 34.31
C SER A 117 -9.47 -64.19 34.52
N LYS A 118 -10.19 -64.55 33.45
CA LYS A 118 -11.25 -65.56 33.44
C LYS A 118 -10.72 -66.88 32.88
#